data_AF-A0A8W8LN04-F1
#
_entry.id   AF-A0A8W8LN04-F1
#
_cell.length_a   1.000
_cell.length_b   1.000
_cell.length_c   1.000
_cell.angle_alpha   90.00
_cell.angle_beta   90.00
_cell.angle_gamma   90.00
#
_symmetry.space_group_name_H-M   'P 1'
#
loop_
_entity.id
_entity.type
_entity.pdbx_description
1 polymer ?
#
loop_
_entity_poly.entity_id
_entity_poly.type
_entity_poly.pdbx_seq_one_letter_code
_entity_poly.pdbx_strand_id
1 'polypeptide(L)'
;VLHALGFWHEQSRADRDNYVKIHFENIQSSHSRNFDKYQVGPQLDMLNEPYDYGSVMHYSAYAFAIDRRKVTIETLQPGVTIGQRVRLSEIDAKEIQIRYGCIPRPGSVQTNSPHQTTAPQPVHSTAPTNQASVCTFDHGLCGWTQSTTDDLNWTDGHGRTPSGNTGPSADHYGSTSGHYLYLEASSHYQKTAKLDSPVYPGGQYCLSAYFHMYGQQTGYLAFNIIQAGHKYTLKKYVGNHGNRWLHMRLSINSHAPTFQFEMEGHTGSGYHSDIAIDDLSVTHGHC
;
A
#
# COMPACT_ATOMS: atom_id res chain seq x y z
N VAL A 1 -13.81 9.21 -5.11
CA VAL A 1 -14.20 7.85 -4.62
C VAL A 1 -14.40 7.85 -3.11
N LEU A 2 -13.45 8.33 -2.30
CA LEU A 2 -13.54 8.39 -0.83
C LEU A 2 -14.86 8.96 -0.25
N HIS A 3 -15.40 10.04 -0.82
CA HIS A 3 -16.73 10.54 -0.40
C HIS A 3 -17.86 9.50 -0.56
N ALA A 4 -17.84 8.71 -1.62
CA ALA A 4 -18.82 7.64 -1.83
C ALA A 4 -18.61 6.48 -0.85
N LEU A 5 -17.40 6.33 -0.30
CA LEU A 5 -17.05 5.38 0.75
C LEU A 5 -17.34 5.92 2.16
N GLY A 6 -17.97 7.10 2.28
CA GLY A 6 -18.37 7.68 3.55
C GLY A 6 -17.26 8.47 4.28
N PHE A 7 -16.22 8.90 3.57
CA PHE A 7 -15.17 9.79 4.09
C PHE A 7 -15.46 11.24 3.76
N TRP A 8 -15.21 12.13 4.72
CA TRP A 8 -15.33 13.57 4.55
C TRP A 8 -13.95 14.19 4.36
N HIS A 9 -13.91 15.51 4.12
CA HIS A 9 -12.61 16.17 4.01
C HIS A 9 -11.90 16.21 5.36
N GLU A 10 -10.57 16.06 5.36
CA GLU A 10 -9.77 16.00 6.59
C GLU A 10 -9.90 17.29 7.41
N GLN A 11 -9.93 18.46 6.75
CA GLN A 11 -10.15 19.73 7.44
C GLN A 11 -11.57 19.90 8.00
N SER A 12 -12.48 18.96 7.78
CA SER A 12 -13.83 18.96 8.38
C SER A 12 -13.91 18.12 9.67
N ARG A 13 -12.80 17.54 10.14
CA ARG A 13 -12.76 16.84 11.44
C ARG A 13 -13.15 17.74 12.61
N ALA A 14 -13.70 17.13 13.67
CA ALA A 14 -14.13 17.85 14.86
C ALA A 14 -12.96 18.52 15.61
N ASP A 15 -11.78 17.89 15.58
CA ASP A 15 -10.54 18.31 16.24
C ASP A 15 -9.63 19.17 15.35
N ARG A 16 -10.02 19.50 14.11
CA ARG A 16 -9.17 20.20 13.13
C ARG A 16 -8.57 21.52 13.61
N ASP A 17 -9.26 22.24 14.51
CA ASP A 17 -8.78 23.54 15.03
C ASP A 17 -7.55 23.40 15.95
N ASN A 18 -7.17 22.18 16.35
CA ASN A 18 -5.89 21.91 17.02
C ASN A 18 -4.70 21.84 16.04
N TYR A 19 -4.97 21.75 14.74
CA TYR A 19 -3.98 21.43 13.71
C TYR A 19 -3.90 22.49 12.62
N VAL A 20 -5.04 23.10 12.29
CA VAL A 20 -5.18 24.13 11.27
C VAL A 20 -6.08 25.27 11.75
N LYS A 21 -5.85 26.46 11.20
CA LYS A 21 -6.71 27.63 11.37
C LYS A 21 -7.40 27.97 10.05
N ILE A 22 -8.72 28.18 10.10
CA ILE A 22 -9.52 28.54 8.93
C ILE A 22 -9.71 30.07 8.89
N HIS A 23 -9.31 30.69 7.79
CA HIS A 23 -9.46 32.12 7.54
C HIS A 23 -10.75 32.41 6.78
N PHE A 24 -11.88 32.39 7.49
CA PHE A 24 -13.21 32.59 6.89
C PHE A 24 -13.34 33.93 6.15
N GLU A 25 -12.62 34.96 6.58
CA GLU A 25 -12.57 36.27 5.93
C GLU A 25 -12.01 36.23 4.50
N ASN A 26 -11.25 35.18 4.15
CA ASN A 26 -10.66 35.00 2.83
C ASN A 26 -11.35 33.89 2.02
N ILE A 27 -12.47 33.33 2.48
CA ILE A 27 -13.21 32.28 1.78
C ILE A 27 -14.36 32.90 0.99
N GLN A 28 -14.52 32.50 -0.28
CA GLN A 28 -15.68 32.90 -1.08
C GLN A 28 -16.98 32.54 -0.36
N SER A 29 -17.89 33.51 -0.19
CA SER A 29 -19.10 33.37 0.62
C SER A 29 -19.97 32.17 0.23
N SER A 30 -20.05 31.85 -1.07
CA SER A 30 -20.77 30.68 -1.60
C SER A 30 -20.19 29.33 -1.19
N HIS A 31 -18.95 29.28 -0.71
CA HIS A 31 -18.22 28.06 -0.36
C HIS A 31 -17.89 27.95 1.13
N SER A 32 -18.34 28.90 1.97
CA SER A 32 -18.03 28.94 3.40
C SER A 32 -18.43 27.64 4.12
N ARG A 33 -19.56 27.02 3.73
CA ARG A 33 -20.04 25.75 4.30
C ARG A 33 -19.13 24.54 4.01
N ASN A 34 -18.26 24.60 3.01
CA ASN A 34 -17.32 23.51 2.71
C ASN A 34 -16.23 23.35 3.80
N PHE A 35 -16.14 24.31 4.72
CA PHE A 35 -15.21 24.34 5.84
C PHE A 35 -15.89 24.06 7.18
N ASP A 36 -17.17 23.68 7.16
CA ASP A 36 -17.89 23.28 8.37
C ASP A 36 -17.26 22.01 8.96
N LYS A 37 -17.24 21.93 10.30
CA LYS A 37 -16.84 20.72 11.03
C LYS A 37 -18.03 19.78 11.14
N TYR A 38 -17.78 18.48 11.01
CA TYR A 38 -18.77 17.47 11.37
C TYR A 38 -18.67 17.12 12.86
N GLN A 39 -19.81 16.90 13.50
CA GLN A 39 -19.86 16.41 14.87
C GLN A 39 -19.52 14.91 14.90
N VAL A 40 -18.72 14.49 15.88
CA VAL A 40 -18.43 13.05 16.10
C VAL A 40 -19.74 12.33 16.43
N GLY A 41 -20.05 11.27 15.68
CA GLY A 41 -21.33 10.59 15.78
C GLY A 41 -21.54 9.62 14.61
N PRO A 42 -22.80 9.22 14.30
CA PRO A 42 -23.08 8.24 13.24
C PRO A 42 -22.55 8.64 11.85
N GLN A 43 -22.32 9.94 11.62
CA GLN A 43 -21.93 10.52 10.34
C GLN A 43 -20.41 10.78 10.21
N LEU A 44 -19.69 10.94 11.33
CA LEU A 44 -18.25 11.12 11.37
C LEU A 44 -17.66 10.24 12.46
N ASP A 45 -16.86 9.27 12.02
CA ASP A 45 -16.07 8.42 12.89
C ASP A 45 -14.60 8.77 12.69
N MET A 46 -13.94 9.26 13.74
CA MET A 46 -12.51 9.64 13.69
C MET A 46 -11.57 8.43 13.75
N LEU A 47 -12.12 7.21 13.91
CA LEU A 47 -11.42 5.92 13.89
C LEU A 47 -10.22 5.80 14.85
N ASN A 48 -10.08 6.76 15.77
CA ASN A 48 -8.96 6.93 16.69
C ASN A 48 -7.61 7.13 15.98
N GLU A 49 -7.62 7.78 14.81
CA GLU A 49 -6.42 8.12 14.03
C GLU A 49 -6.00 9.60 14.22
N PRO A 50 -4.69 9.90 14.16
CA PRO A 50 -4.19 11.27 14.25
C PRO A 50 -4.62 12.12 13.04
N TYR A 51 -4.49 13.45 13.15
CA TYR A 51 -4.77 14.37 12.05
C TYR A 51 -3.76 14.21 10.92
N ASP A 52 -4.25 14.05 9.68
CA ASP A 52 -3.42 13.74 8.52
C ASP A 52 -3.30 14.91 7.55
N TYR A 53 -2.26 15.73 7.73
CA TYR A 53 -1.93 16.81 6.79
C TYR A 53 -1.68 16.31 5.35
N GLY A 54 -1.26 15.05 5.19
CA GLY A 54 -0.99 14.41 3.91
C GLY A 54 -2.22 13.80 3.23
N SER A 55 -3.39 13.82 3.86
CA SER A 55 -4.60 13.19 3.33
C SER A 55 -4.96 13.75 1.96
N VAL A 56 -5.33 12.87 1.03
CA VAL A 56 -5.87 13.27 -0.28
C VAL A 56 -7.21 14.02 -0.13
N MET A 57 -7.88 13.81 1.00
CA MET A 57 -9.12 14.45 1.40
C MET A 57 -8.89 15.81 2.08
N HIS A 58 -7.65 16.23 2.30
CA HIS A 58 -7.36 17.56 2.81
C HIS A 58 -7.43 18.61 1.69
N TYR A 59 -8.08 19.75 1.94
CA TYR A 59 -8.02 20.91 1.06
C TYR A 59 -6.62 21.51 0.97
N SER A 60 -6.31 22.15 -0.16
CA SER A 60 -5.08 22.94 -0.27
C SER A 60 -5.18 24.21 0.56
N ALA A 61 -4.02 24.79 0.91
CA ALA A 61 -3.95 26.01 1.70
C ALA A 61 -4.69 27.21 1.10
N TYR A 62 -5.00 27.19 -0.20
CA TYR A 62 -5.63 28.28 -0.94
C TYR A 62 -7.04 27.93 -1.47
N ALA A 63 -7.64 26.83 -0.98
CA ALA A 63 -8.95 26.38 -1.45
C ALA A 63 -10.00 27.48 -1.27
N PHE A 64 -10.73 27.80 -2.35
CA PHE A 64 -11.80 28.81 -2.38
C PHE A 64 -11.40 30.22 -1.91
N ALA A 65 -10.12 30.59 -2.01
CA ALA A 65 -9.65 31.91 -1.61
C ALA A 65 -10.29 33.04 -2.43
N ILE A 66 -10.60 34.17 -1.76
CA ILE A 66 -10.94 35.45 -2.39
C ILE A 66 -9.64 36.07 -2.93
N ASP A 67 -8.63 36.21 -2.05
CA ASP A 67 -7.27 36.61 -2.41
C ASP A 67 -6.35 35.40 -2.38
N ARG A 68 -5.91 34.95 -3.57
CA ARG A 68 -5.02 33.78 -3.72
C ARG A 68 -3.60 34.00 -3.21
N ARG A 69 -3.24 35.21 -2.77
CA ARG A 69 -1.96 35.49 -2.09
C ARG A 69 -2.02 35.17 -0.60
N LYS A 70 -3.22 34.96 -0.06
CA LYS A 70 -3.46 34.61 1.34
C LYS A 70 -4.05 33.21 1.40
N VAL A 71 -3.65 32.46 2.42
CA VAL A 71 -4.21 31.13 2.67
C VAL A 71 -5.63 31.24 3.19
N THR A 72 -6.46 30.22 2.91
CA THR A 72 -7.74 29.97 3.59
C THR A 72 -7.60 28.95 4.71
N ILE A 73 -6.57 28.10 4.63
CA ILE A 73 -6.21 27.12 5.66
C ILE A 73 -4.73 27.31 6.01
N GLU A 74 -4.46 27.72 7.24
CA GLU A 74 -3.12 27.86 7.81
C GLU A 74 -2.81 26.62 8.67
N THR A 75 -1.67 25.97 8.47
CA THR A 75 -1.20 24.89 9.35
C THR A 75 -0.58 25.48 10.61
N LEU A 76 -0.97 24.99 11.79
CA LEU A 76 -0.38 25.43 13.05
C LEU A 76 1.02 24.85 13.28
N GLN A 77 1.33 23.72 12.61
CA GLN A 77 2.65 23.13 12.62
C GLN A 77 3.55 23.75 11.52
N PRO A 78 4.69 24.35 11.87
CA PRO A 78 5.60 24.95 10.89
C PRO A 78 6.15 23.93 9.89
N GLY A 79 6.25 24.33 8.62
CA GLY A 79 6.89 23.54 7.55
C GLY A 79 6.05 22.40 6.98
N VAL A 80 4.82 22.20 7.47
CA VAL A 80 3.91 21.18 6.95
C VAL A 80 3.12 21.70 5.75
N THR A 81 2.99 20.86 4.73
CA THR A 81 2.21 21.16 3.51
C THR A 81 0.92 20.35 3.48
N ILE A 82 -0.12 20.89 2.87
CA ILE A 82 -1.47 20.29 2.79
C ILE A 82 -2.02 20.35 1.37
N GLY A 83 -2.90 19.41 1.04
CA GLY A 83 -3.66 19.42 -0.21
C GLY A 83 -2.97 18.75 -1.40
N GLN A 84 -2.18 17.71 -1.14
CA GLN A 84 -1.67 16.83 -2.19
C GLN A 84 -2.82 16.14 -2.93
N ARG A 85 -2.61 15.82 -4.22
CA ARG A 85 -3.62 15.21 -5.11
C ARG A 85 -3.08 13.99 -5.86
N VAL A 86 -2.04 13.38 -5.30
CA VAL A 86 -1.23 12.35 -5.97
C VAL A 86 -1.68 10.95 -5.58
N ARG A 87 -1.82 10.68 -4.27
CA ARG A 87 -2.11 9.33 -3.76
C ARG A 87 -2.87 9.38 -2.44
N LEU A 88 -3.38 8.23 -1.99
CA LEU A 88 -3.83 8.06 -0.60
C LEU A 88 -2.61 8.18 0.33
N SER A 89 -2.79 8.81 1.48
CA SER A 89 -1.83 8.70 2.57
C SER A 89 -1.94 7.34 3.29
N GLU A 90 -1.00 7.05 4.18
CA GLU A 90 -1.07 5.87 5.06
C GLU A 90 -2.33 5.89 5.94
N ILE A 91 -2.69 7.08 6.45
CA ILE A 91 -3.86 7.24 7.32
C ILE A 91 -5.15 7.11 6.49
N ASP A 92 -5.22 7.68 5.28
CA ASP A 92 -6.36 7.48 4.37
C ASP A 92 -6.62 5.98 4.12
N ALA A 93 -5.56 5.21 3.81
CA ALA A 93 -5.67 3.79 3.56
C ALA A 93 -6.10 3.01 4.81
N LYS A 94 -5.52 3.35 5.96
CA LYS A 94 -5.82 2.73 7.26
C LYS A 94 -7.26 3.00 7.71
N GLU A 95 -7.75 4.22 7.52
CA GLU A 95 -9.13 4.58 7.86
C GLU A 95 -10.15 3.80 7.01
N ILE A 96 -9.88 3.60 5.71
CA ILE A 96 -10.67 2.71 4.85
C ILE A 96 -10.66 1.29 5.41
N GLN A 97 -9.48 0.77 5.75
CA GLN A 97 -9.34 -0.59 6.28
C GLN A 97 -10.10 -0.79 7.59
N ILE A 98 -10.03 0.14 8.54
CA ILE A 98 -10.79 0.05 9.80
C ILE A 98 -12.30 0.11 9.52
N ARG A 99 -12.75 1.08 8.70
CA ARG A 99 -14.18 1.29 8.42
C ARG A 99 -14.83 0.09 7.75
N TYR A 100 -14.11 -0.59 6.87
CA TYR A 100 -14.61 -1.76 6.14
C TYR A 100 -14.21 -3.09 6.78
N GLY A 101 -13.70 -3.08 8.02
CA GLY A 101 -13.43 -4.28 8.82
C GLY A 101 -12.24 -5.11 8.33
N CYS A 102 -11.33 -4.50 7.57
CA CYS A 102 -10.10 -5.13 7.11
C CYS A 102 -9.07 -5.27 8.25
N ILE A 103 -9.05 -4.30 9.18
CA ILE A 103 -8.23 -4.35 10.39
C ILE A 103 -9.05 -3.93 11.63
N PRO A 104 -8.70 -4.43 12.84
CA PRO A 104 -9.36 -4.03 14.08
C PRO A 104 -9.17 -2.55 14.37
N ARG A 105 -10.18 -1.93 14.98
CA ARG A 105 -10.11 -0.54 15.41
C ARG A 105 -9.11 -0.38 16.56
N PRO A 106 -8.19 0.59 16.52
CA PRO A 106 -7.30 0.88 17.64
C PRO A 106 -8.10 1.14 18.92
N GLY A 107 -7.76 0.44 20.01
CA GLY A 107 -8.43 0.58 21.29
C GLY A 107 -9.71 -0.26 21.46
N SER A 108 -10.13 -1.06 20.46
CA SER A 108 -11.13 -2.10 20.71
C SER A 108 -10.48 -3.22 21.52
N VAL A 109 -10.78 -3.28 22.82
CA VAL A 109 -10.53 -4.49 23.62
C VAL A 109 -11.33 -5.62 22.97
N GLN A 110 -10.68 -6.72 22.60
CA GLN A 110 -11.40 -7.97 22.37
C GLN A 110 -11.99 -8.41 23.72
N THR A 111 -13.16 -7.88 24.06
CA THR A 111 -13.94 -8.43 25.15
C THR A 111 -14.50 -9.76 24.66
N ASN A 112 -13.81 -10.84 24.98
CA ASN A 112 -14.48 -12.12 25.18
C ASN A 112 -15.47 -11.91 26.32
N SER A 113 -16.70 -11.51 26.00
CA SER A 113 -17.78 -11.36 26.99
C SER A 113 -18.76 -12.53 26.86
N PRO A 114 -19.05 -13.25 27.95
CA PRO A 114 -19.79 -14.50 27.95
C PRO A 114 -21.30 -14.24 27.99
N HIS A 115 -21.90 -13.94 26.84
CA HIS A 115 -23.35 -14.01 26.72
C HIS A 115 -23.78 -14.37 25.30
N GLN A 116 -23.78 -15.67 25.01
CA GLN A 116 -24.70 -16.25 24.03
C GLN A 116 -25.15 -17.63 24.52
N THR A 117 -26.41 -17.66 24.93
CA THR A 117 -27.18 -18.80 25.38
C THR A 117 -27.28 -19.84 24.26
N THR A 118 -27.21 -21.09 24.67
CA THR A 118 -27.29 -22.32 23.86
C THR A 118 -28.47 -22.38 22.91
N ALA A 119 -28.18 -22.44 21.60
CA ALA A 119 -28.98 -23.14 20.61
C ALA A 119 -28.03 -23.99 19.75
N PRO A 120 -28.29 -25.30 19.52
CA PRO A 120 -27.39 -26.13 18.74
C PRO A 120 -27.52 -25.76 17.27
N GLN A 121 -26.51 -25.08 16.73
CA GLN A 121 -26.33 -24.94 15.29
C GLN A 121 -25.24 -25.89 14.78
N PRO A 122 -25.37 -26.40 13.54
CA PRO A 122 -24.58 -27.51 13.05
C PRO A 122 -23.12 -27.13 12.90
N VAL A 123 -22.25 -28.08 13.23
CA VAL A 123 -20.80 -27.99 13.02
C VAL A 123 -20.52 -27.70 11.55
N HIS A 124 -20.20 -26.44 11.23
CA HIS A 124 -19.55 -26.08 9.98
C HIS A 124 -18.16 -25.50 10.27
N SER A 125 -17.19 -26.38 10.01
CA SER A 125 -15.80 -26.14 9.60
C SER A 125 -15.40 -24.68 9.39
N THR A 126 -14.31 -24.29 10.04
CA THR A 126 -13.47 -23.13 9.74
C THR A 126 -13.40 -22.85 8.23
N ALA A 127 -13.99 -21.74 7.81
CA ALA A 127 -13.72 -21.13 6.51
C ALA A 127 -12.74 -19.96 6.71
N PRO A 128 -11.69 -19.84 5.88
CA PRO A 128 -10.67 -18.79 6.03
C PRO A 128 -11.25 -17.44 5.62
N THR A 129 -10.99 -16.41 6.42
CA THR A 129 -11.29 -15.01 6.10
C THR A 129 -10.44 -14.56 4.91
N ASN A 130 -11.07 -14.43 3.75
CA ASN A 130 -10.48 -13.87 2.52
C ASN A 130 -10.30 -12.34 2.61
N GLN A 131 -9.36 -11.91 3.44
CA GLN A 131 -8.75 -10.59 3.37
C GLN A 131 -7.26 -10.82 3.13
N ALA A 132 -6.80 -10.55 1.91
CA ALA A 132 -5.37 -10.66 1.62
C ALA A 132 -4.63 -9.58 2.40
N SER A 133 -3.82 -9.97 3.37
CA SER A 133 -2.87 -9.07 4.00
C SER A 133 -1.82 -8.68 2.97
N VAL A 134 -1.68 -7.37 2.72
CA VAL A 134 -0.54 -6.84 1.95
C VAL A 134 0.73 -7.14 2.73
N CYS A 135 1.74 -7.67 2.04
CA CYS A 135 3.06 -7.88 2.59
C CYS A 135 3.96 -6.68 2.26
N THR A 136 4.12 -5.81 3.24
CA THR A 136 5.00 -4.62 3.21
C THR A 136 6.45 -4.96 3.59
N PHE A 137 6.72 -6.21 3.97
CA PHE A 137 8.02 -6.69 4.45
C PHE A 137 8.54 -6.09 5.77
N ASP A 138 7.85 -5.11 6.37
CA ASP A 138 8.23 -4.49 7.68
C ASP A 138 8.33 -5.49 8.83
N HIS A 139 7.63 -6.61 8.71
CA HIS A 139 7.58 -7.68 9.71
C HIS A 139 7.96 -9.04 9.12
N GLY A 140 8.82 -9.02 8.10
CA GLY A 140 9.32 -10.20 7.41
C GLY A 140 8.46 -10.61 6.21
N LEU A 141 8.67 -11.84 5.72
CA LEU A 141 8.19 -12.27 4.40
C LEU A 141 6.69 -12.61 4.32
N CYS A 142 5.89 -12.46 5.37
CA CYS A 142 4.44 -12.69 5.35
C CYS A 142 3.99 -14.04 4.73
N GLY A 143 4.79 -15.10 4.89
CA GLY A 143 4.52 -16.42 4.32
C GLY A 143 5.07 -16.64 2.89
N TRP A 144 5.62 -15.60 2.27
CA TRP A 144 6.48 -15.75 1.09
C TRP A 144 7.80 -16.42 1.49
N THR A 145 8.39 -17.16 0.56
CA THR A 145 9.62 -17.93 0.79
C THR A 145 10.63 -17.65 -0.30
N GLN A 146 11.90 -17.49 0.08
CA GLN A 146 13.00 -17.46 -0.88
C GLN A 146 13.17 -18.86 -1.48
N SER A 147 13.33 -18.93 -2.80
CA SER A 147 13.60 -20.20 -3.46
C SER A 147 15.02 -20.68 -3.13
N THR A 148 15.28 -21.96 -3.37
CA THR A 148 16.64 -22.54 -3.29
C THR A 148 17.13 -23.02 -4.65
N THR A 149 16.41 -22.64 -5.73
CA THR A 149 16.64 -23.10 -7.11
C THR A 149 17.11 -21.97 -8.02
N ASP A 150 17.66 -20.92 -7.42
CA ASP A 150 18.13 -19.68 -8.01
C ASP A 150 19.59 -19.41 -7.62
N ASP A 151 20.15 -18.28 -8.04
CA ASP A 151 21.54 -17.94 -7.81
C ASP A 151 21.75 -17.21 -6.47
N LEU A 152 20.75 -16.44 -6.03
CA LEU A 152 20.77 -15.64 -4.80
C LEU A 152 19.35 -15.35 -4.29
N ASN A 153 19.26 -14.90 -3.04
CA ASN A 153 18.00 -14.52 -2.41
C ASN A 153 17.71 -13.02 -2.59
N TRP A 154 16.42 -12.66 -2.60
CA TRP A 154 16.01 -11.27 -2.41
C TRP A 154 16.53 -10.75 -1.06
N THR A 155 17.04 -9.52 -1.04
CA THR A 155 17.57 -8.89 0.17
C THR A 155 16.47 -8.04 0.81
N ASP A 156 16.23 -8.26 2.10
CA ASP A 156 15.38 -7.40 2.92
C ASP A 156 16.19 -6.17 3.37
N GLY A 157 15.67 -4.97 3.08
CA GLY A 157 16.29 -3.73 3.51
C GLY A 157 15.34 -2.55 3.45
N HIS A 158 15.88 -1.38 3.81
CA HIS A 158 15.14 -0.11 3.90
C HIS A 158 16.01 1.03 3.41
N GLY A 159 15.38 2.17 3.12
CA GLY A 159 16.08 3.37 2.67
C GLY A 159 16.61 3.23 1.25
N ARG A 160 17.87 3.63 1.04
CA ARG A 160 18.51 3.55 -0.28
C ARG A 160 19.25 2.23 -0.43
N THR A 161 19.14 1.59 -1.59
CA THR A 161 20.01 0.45 -1.90
C THR A 161 21.49 0.86 -1.87
N PRO A 162 22.41 -0.06 -1.50
CA PRO A 162 23.84 0.20 -1.47
C PRO A 162 24.38 0.78 -2.77
N SER A 163 23.80 0.43 -3.92
CA SER A 163 24.29 0.88 -5.21
C SER A 163 23.81 2.28 -5.64
N GLY A 164 24.76 3.07 -6.15
CA GLY A 164 24.50 4.45 -6.58
C GLY A 164 23.75 4.54 -7.92
N ASN A 165 22.89 5.56 -8.08
CA ASN A 165 22.13 5.83 -9.30
C ASN A 165 21.30 4.64 -9.84
N THR A 166 20.82 3.79 -8.94
CA THR A 166 19.91 2.67 -9.21
C THR A 166 19.11 2.38 -7.95
N GLY A 167 18.08 1.55 -8.06
CA GLY A 167 17.22 1.17 -6.93
C GLY A 167 16.39 2.33 -6.35
N PRO A 168 15.50 2.03 -5.40
CA PRO A 168 14.72 3.03 -4.68
C PRO A 168 15.54 3.74 -3.58
N SER A 169 15.06 4.93 -3.15
CA SER A 169 15.62 5.68 -2.02
C SER A 169 14.88 5.47 -0.69
N ALA A 170 13.72 4.82 -0.76
CA ALA A 170 12.77 4.57 0.32
C ALA A 170 11.81 3.46 -0.13
N ASP A 171 11.06 2.89 0.80
CA ASP A 171 9.96 1.96 0.50
C ASP A 171 8.92 2.57 -0.45
N HIS A 172 7.90 1.80 -0.81
CA HIS A 172 6.84 2.30 -1.69
C HIS A 172 6.11 3.53 -1.11
N TYR A 173 5.92 3.62 0.21
CA TYR A 173 5.24 4.75 0.85
C TYR A 173 6.10 6.03 0.94
N GLY A 174 7.41 5.91 0.74
CA GLY A 174 8.39 7.00 0.81
C GLY A 174 9.09 7.10 2.17
N SER A 175 8.94 6.09 3.03
CA SER A 175 9.63 5.91 4.29
C SER A 175 11.02 5.33 4.08
N THR A 176 12.03 5.97 4.68
CA THR A 176 13.40 5.44 4.68
C THR A 176 13.61 4.34 5.72
N SER A 177 12.63 4.10 6.59
CA SER A 177 12.65 3.02 7.59
C SER A 177 11.69 1.89 7.28
N GLY A 178 10.78 2.08 6.32
CA GLY A 178 9.94 1.01 5.80
C GLY A 178 10.78 0.03 4.99
N HIS A 179 10.41 -1.23 5.07
CA HIS A 179 11.14 -2.32 4.43
C HIS A 179 10.61 -2.59 3.04
N TYR A 180 11.47 -3.16 2.20
CA TYR A 180 11.12 -3.71 0.90
C TYR A 180 12.15 -4.79 0.54
N LEU A 181 11.82 -5.63 -0.44
CA LEU A 181 12.77 -6.59 -0.98
C LEU A 181 13.46 -6.04 -2.21
N TYR A 182 14.77 -6.25 -2.32
CA TYR A 182 15.52 -5.84 -3.50
C TYR A 182 16.61 -6.83 -3.90
N LEU A 183 17.00 -6.76 -5.17
CA LEU A 183 18.21 -7.40 -5.69
C LEU A 183 19.31 -6.37 -5.76
N GLU A 184 20.37 -6.60 -5.00
CA GLU A 184 21.59 -5.80 -5.06
C GLU A 184 22.46 -6.28 -6.22
N ALA A 185 22.65 -5.44 -7.22
CA ALA A 185 23.45 -5.78 -8.39
C ALA A 185 24.95 -5.77 -8.11
N SER A 186 25.41 -5.09 -7.06
CA SER A 186 26.84 -5.04 -6.69
C SER A 186 27.42 -6.44 -6.54
N SER A 187 28.38 -6.77 -7.41
CA SER A 187 29.05 -8.09 -7.46
C SER A 187 28.15 -9.29 -7.78
N HIS A 188 26.88 -9.08 -8.14
CA HIS A 188 25.91 -10.13 -8.47
C HIS A 188 25.31 -9.87 -9.85
N TYR A 189 26.12 -9.88 -10.91
CA TYR A 189 25.65 -9.66 -12.28
C TYR A 189 25.06 -10.93 -12.91
N GLN A 190 24.00 -10.78 -13.69
CA GLN A 190 23.33 -11.88 -14.40
C GLN A 190 22.90 -13.01 -13.45
N LYS A 191 22.45 -12.63 -12.24
CA LYS A 191 22.02 -13.54 -11.19
C LYS A 191 20.52 -13.49 -11.01
N THR A 192 19.94 -14.65 -10.75
CA THR A 192 18.50 -14.82 -10.58
C THR A 192 18.17 -14.98 -9.10
N ALA A 193 17.05 -14.40 -8.69
CA ALA A 193 16.45 -14.58 -7.39
C ALA A 193 14.95 -14.81 -7.55
N LYS A 194 14.38 -15.70 -6.75
CA LYS A 194 12.98 -16.09 -6.81
C LYS A 194 12.35 -16.02 -5.43
N LEU A 195 11.19 -15.37 -5.38
CA LEU A 195 10.35 -15.34 -4.20
C LEU A 195 9.03 -16.05 -4.51
N ASP A 196 8.75 -17.11 -3.76
CA ASP A 196 7.60 -17.98 -3.95
C ASP A 196 6.50 -17.65 -2.94
N SER A 197 5.25 -17.63 -3.40
CA SER A 197 4.10 -17.44 -2.52
C SER A 197 3.73 -18.72 -1.78
N PRO A 198 2.83 -18.64 -0.77
CA PRO A 198 2.05 -19.79 -0.33
C PRO A 198 1.33 -20.48 -1.50
N VAL A 199 0.96 -21.74 -1.31
CA VAL A 199 0.18 -22.50 -2.30
C VAL A 199 -1.29 -22.09 -2.24
N TYR A 200 -1.88 -21.78 -3.39
CA TYR A 200 -3.29 -21.42 -3.53
C TYR A 200 -4.07 -22.54 -4.23
N PRO A 201 -5.33 -22.81 -3.85
CA PRO A 201 -6.20 -23.69 -4.62
C PRO A 201 -6.60 -23.04 -5.94
N GLY A 202 -6.91 -23.86 -6.95
CA GLY A 202 -7.44 -23.39 -8.23
C GLY A 202 -8.62 -22.43 -8.09
N GLY A 203 -8.66 -21.40 -8.93
CA GLY A 203 -9.67 -20.36 -8.88
C GLY A 203 -9.22 -19.04 -9.49
N GLN A 204 -10.03 -18.02 -9.24
CA GLN A 204 -9.77 -16.66 -9.69
C GLN A 204 -9.08 -15.83 -8.60
N TYR A 205 -7.99 -15.17 -8.97
CA TYR A 205 -7.20 -14.35 -8.06
C TYR A 205 -6.67 -13.09 -8.75
N CYS A 206 -6.43 -12.06 -7.94
CA CYS A 206 -5.73 -10.85 -8.32
C CYS A 206 -4.42 -10.77 -7.54
N LEU A 207 -3.30 -10.87 -8.27
CA LEU A 207 -1.98 -10.52 -7.76
C LEU A 207 -1.77 -9.01 -7.91
N SER A 208 -1.32 -8.36 -6.84
CA SER A 208 -0.91 -6.97 -6.82
C SER A 208 0.51 -6.86 -6.24
N ALA A 209 1.35 -6.03 -6.84
CA ALA A 209 2.70 -5.76 -6.38
C ALA A 209 3.13 -4.34 -6.76
N TYR A 210 3.90 -3.69 -5.90
CA TYR A 210 4.69 -2.53 -6.29
C TYR A 210 6.11 -2.96 -6.63
N PHE A 211 6.71 -2.34 -7.63
CA PHE A 211 8.08 -2.63 -8.05
C PHE A 211 8.82 -1.38 -8.49
N HIS A 212 10.15 -1.40 -8.35
CA HIS A 212 11.05 -0.33 -8.77
C HIS A 212 12.17 -0.91 -9.62
N MET A 213 12.40 -0.31 -10.79
CA MET A 213 13.41 -0.74 -11.75
C MET A 213 14.06 0.49 -12.37
N TYR A 214 15.17 0.92 -11.78
CA TYR A 214 15.90 2.11 -12.19
C TYR A 214 17.39 1.81 -12.37
N GLY A 215 17.94 2.02 -13.55
CA GLY A 215 19.37 1.78 -13.82
C GLY A 215 19.64 1.50 -15.30
N GLN A 216 20.81 1.90 -15.81
CA GLN A 216 21.11 1.77 -17.24
C GLN A 216 21.31 0.31 -17.69
N GLN A 217 21.58 -0.59 -16.75
CA GLN A 217 21.87 -2.00 -16.98
C GLN A 217 20.87 -2.89 -16.24
N THR A 218 19.68 -2.36 -15.91
CA THR A 218 18.63 -3.13 -15.23
C THR A 218 18.28 -4.38 -16.05
N GLY A 219 18.25 -5.53 -15.38
CA GLY A 219 17.88 -6.80 -15.98
C GLY A 219 16.37 -6.92 -16.17
N TYR A 220 15.74 -7.90 -15.55
CA TYR A 220 14.29 -8.09 -15.66
C TYR A 220 13.63 -8.50 -14.36
N LEU A 221 12.34 -8.19 -14.25
CA LEU A 221 11.43 -8.71 -13.24
C LEU A 221 10.29 -9.46 -13.94
N ALA A 222 10.10 -10.73 -13.59
CA ALA A 222 9.04 -11.57 -14.12
C ALA A 222 8.10 -12.03 -13.00
N PHE A 223 6.81 -11.94 -13.27
CA PHE A 223 5.74 -12.47 -12.44
C PHE A 223 5.22 -13.73 -13.10
N ASN A 224 5.40 -14.86 -12.41
CA ASN A 224 5.13 -16.19 -12.93
C ASN A 224 4.04 -16.88 -12.08
N ILE A 225 3.42 -17.90 -12.68
CA ILE A 225 2.67 -18.92 -11.93
C ILE A 225 3.31 -20.28 -12.13
N ILE A 226 3.31 -21.07 -11.07
CA ILE A 226 3.75 -22.46 -11.06
C ILE A 226 2.52 -23.33 -10.80
N GLN A 227 2.17 -24.18 -11.77
CA GLN A 227 1.02 -25.09 -11.67
C GLN A 227 1.33 -26.40 -12.39
N ALA A 228 0.90 -27.51 -11.80
CA ALA A 228 1.19 -28.86 -12.34
C ALA A 228 2.69 -29.08 -12.66
N GLY A 229 3.60 -28.53 -11.85
CA GLY A 229 5.05 -28.63 -12.04
C GLY A 229 5.63 -27.78 -13.17
N HIS A 230 4.82 -26.96 -13.83
CA HIS A 230 5.25 -26.10 -14.94
C HIS A 230 5.17 -24.63 -14.56
N LYS A 231 6.16 -23.85 -15.02
CA LYS A 231 6.22 -22.40 -14.87
C LYS A 231 5.62 -21.71 -16.09
N TYR A 232 4.78 -20.72 -15.86
CA TYR A 232 4.21 -19.84 -16.89
C TYR A 232 4.43 -18.37 -16.52
N THR A 233 5.06 -17.60 -17.41
CA THR A 233 5.25 -16.16 -17.20
C THR A 233 3.99 -15.39 -17.57
N LEU A 234 3.42 -14.68 -16.61
CA LEU A 234 2.25 -13.82 -16.81
C LEU A 234 2.66 -12.43 -17.30
N LYS A 235 3.72 -11.87 -16.71
CA LYS A 235 4.22 -10.54 -17.06
C LYS A 235 5.72 -10.47 -16.83
N LYS A 236 6.42 -9.79 -17.74
CA LYS A 236 7.85 -9.51 -17.64
C LYS A 236 8.13 -8.04 -17.94
N TYR A 237 8.88 -7.39 -17.07
CA TYR A 237 9.39 -6.02 -17.21
C TYR A 237 10.90 -6.11 -17.43
N VAL A 238 11.43 -5.35 -18.39
CA VAL A 238 12.83 -5.47 -18.82
C VAL A 238 13.44 -4.08 -18.92
N GLY A 239 14.64 -3.92 -18.36
CA GLY A 239 15.38 -2.67 -18.41
C GLY A 239 14.86 -1.61 -17.46
N ASN A 240 15.25 -0.37 -17.73
CA ASN A 240 14.93 0.79 -16.92
C ASN A 240 13.47 1.21 -17.09
N HIS A 241 12.73 1.32 -15.99
CA HIS A 241 11.37 1.86 -15.94
C HIS A 241 11.27 3.21 -15.22
N GLY A 242 12.42 3.79 -14.85
CA GLY A 242 12.54 5.11 -14.24
C GLY A 242 12.61 5.05 -12.72
N ASN A 243 13.10 6.14 -12.12
CA ASN A 243 13.23 6.24 -10.66
C ASN A 243 11.88 6.54 -9.99
N ARG A 244 10.99 5.54 -10.00
CA ARG A 244 9.70 5.57 -9.32
C ARG A 244 9.20 4.15 -9.07
N TRP A 245 8.44 3.98 -8.00
CA TRP A 245 7.64 2.78 -7.79
C TRP A 245 6.50 2.71 -8.83
N LEU A 246 6.26 1.51 -9.35
CA LEU A 246 5.21 1.18 -10.31
C LEU A 246 4.29 0.11 -9.75
N HIS A 247 3.00 0.25 -10.01
CA HIS A 247 1.99 -0.71 -9.55
C HIS A 247 1.66 -1.72 -10.65
N MET A 248 1.73 -3.00 -10.32
CA MET A 248 1.35 -4.12 -11.18
C MET A 248 0.12 -4.81 -10.58
N ARG A 249 -0.85 -5.14 -11.44
CA ARG A 249 -2.00 -5.98 -11.10
C ARG A 249 -2.22 -7.04 -12.19
N LEU A 250 -2.38 -8.30 -11.80
CA LEU A 250 -2.62 -9.44 -12.70
C LEU A 250 -3.78 -10.29 -12.22
N SER A 251 -4.83 -10.35 -13.05
CA SER A 251 -5.96 -11.27 -12.87
C SER A 251 -5.60 -12.64 -13.43
N ILE A 252 -5.83 -13.70 -12.65
CA ILE A 252 -5.56 -15.08 -13.03
C ILE A 252 -6.81 -15.92 -12.81
N ASN A 253 -7.00 -16.90 -13.67
CA ASN A 253 -7.98 -17.96 -13.51
C ASN A 253 -7.28 -19.31 -13.71
N SER A 254 -6.82 -19.92 -12.61
CA SER A 254 -6.15 -21.22 -12.66
C SER A 254 -7.17 -22.35 -12.51
N HIS A 255 -7.12 -23.32 -13.42
CA HIS A 255 -7.93 -24.54 -13.37
C HIS A 255 -7.16 -25.73 -12.77
N ALA A 256 -5.90 -25.53 -12.38
CA ALA A 256 -5.12 -26.55 -11.70
C ALA A 256 -5.64 -26.74 -10.26
N PRO A 257 -5.49 -27.93 -9.64
CA PRO A 257 -5.89 -28.14 -8.25
C PRO A 257 -5.23 -27.16 -7.29
N THR A 258 -3.94 -26.87 -7.54
CA THR A 258 -3.15 -25.88 -6.79
C THR A 258 -2.18 -25.16 -7.71
N PHE A 259 -1.80 -23.95 -7.33
CA PHE A 259 -0.75 -23.18 -7.98
C PHE A 259 -0.03 -22.27 -6.98
N GLN A 260 1.13 -21.74 -7.38
CA GLN A 260 1.88 -20.72 -6.66
C GLN A 260 2.21 -19.56 -7.58
N PHE A 261 2.43 -18.38 -7.00
CA PHE A 261 3.07 -17.26 -7.65
C PHE A 261 4.57 -17.30 -7.39
N GLU A 262 5.35 -16.89 -8.38
CA GLU A 262 6.80 -16.73 -8.27
C GLU A 262 7.20 -15.35 -8.84
N MET A 263 7.92 -14.58 -8.04
CA MET A 263 8.56 -13.33 -8.44
C MET A 263 10.02 -13.61 -8.74
N GLU A 264 10.35 -13.64 -10.03
CA GLU A 264 11.69 -13.89 -10.52
C GLU A 264 12.34 -12.56 -10.92
N GLY A 265 13.31 -12.12 -10.13
CA GLY A 265 14.17 -11.00 -10.49
C GLY A 265 15.50 -11.51 -11.05
N HIS A 266 16.00 -10.84 -12.07
CA HIS A 266 17.29 -11.15 -12.67
C HIS A 266 18.08 -9.86 -12.83
N THR A 267 19.22 -9.78 -12.16
CA THR A 267 20.14 -8.64 -12.31
C THR A 267 20.73 -8.66 -13.71
N GLY A 268 20.98 -7.47 -14.27
CA GLY A 268 21.57 -7.30 -15.58
C GLY A 268 23.10 -7.37 -15.55
N SER A 269 23.73 -6.76 -16.54
CA SER A 269 25.17 -6.94 -16.82
C SER A 269 26.11 -6.06 -15.99
N GLY A 270 25.60 -5.25 -15.07
CA GLY A 270 26.44 -4.36 -14.28
C GLY A 270 25.75 -3.78 -13.05
N TYR A 271 26.47 -2.90 -12.35
CA TYR A 271 26.12 -2.37 -11.03
C TYR A 271 24.84 -1.53 -10.99
N HIS A 272 24.44 -0.90 -12.10
CA HIS A 272 23.20 -0.11 -12.16
C HIS A 272 22.00 -1.01 -12.52
N SER A 273 21.70 -2.00 -11.68
CA SER A 273 20.73 -3.05 -11.99
C SER A 273 19.87 -3.50 -10.81
N ASP A 274 19.70 -2.63 -9.81
CA ASP A 274 18.85 -2.96 -8.68
C ASP A 274 17.39 -3.02 -9.10
N ILE A 275 16.71 -4.02 -8.57
CA ILE A 275 15.29 -4.28 -8.78
C ILE A 275 14.68 -4.44 -7.39
N ALA A 276 13.61 -3.71 -7.10
CA ALA A 276 12.90 -3.83 -5.83
C ALA A 276 11.43 -4.20 -6.02
N ILE A 277 10.88 -4.89 -5.04
CA ILE A 277 9.46 -5.23 -4.92
C ILE A 277 8.97 -4.90 -3.51
N ASP A 278 7.72 -4.47 -3.43
CA ASP A 278 7.08 -4.07 -2.19
C ASP A 278 5.56 -4.32 -2.28
N ASP A 279 4.87 -4.29 -1.14
CA ASP A 279 3.41 -4.33 -1.05
C ASP A 279 2.74 -5.49 -1.81
N LEU A 280 3.27 -6.71 -1.65
CA LEU A 280 2.74 -7.89 -2.33
C LEU A 280 1.38 -8.32 -1.74
N SER A 281 0.38 -8.54 -2.59
CA SER A 281 -0.90 -9.09 -2.15
C SER A 281 -1.54 -10.00 -3.18
N VAL A 282 -2.22 -11.05 -2.69
CA VAL A 282 -2.98 -11.99 -3.51
C VAL A 282 -4.40 -12.06 -2.96
N THR A 283 -5.35 -11.51 -3.69
CA THR A 283 -6.78 -11.50 -3.32
C THR A 283 -7.57 -12.46 -4.20
N HIS A 284 -8.68 -12.99 -3.70
CA HIS A 284 -9.63 -13.73 -4.53
C HIS A 284 -10.40 -12.81 -5.48
N GLY A 285 -10.69 -13.30 -6.68
CA GLY A 285 -11.46 -12.59 -7.70
C GLY A 285 -10.60 -11.85 -8.72
N HIS A 286 -11.23 -10.93 -9.46
CA HIS A 286 -10.55 -10.11 -10.45
C HIS A 286 -9.83 -8.91 -9.82
N CYS A 287 -8.76 -8.46 -10.45
CA CYS A 287 -8.30 -7.08 -10.34
C CYS A 287 -9.30 -6.16 -11.09
#